data_AF-A0A6N2T936-F1
#
_entry.id   AF-A0A6N2T936-F1
#
_cell.length_a   1.000
_cell.length_b   1.000
_cell.length_c   1.000
_cell.angle_alpha   90.00
_cell.angle_beta   90.00
_cell.angle_gamma   90.00
#
_symmetry.space_group_name_H-M   'P 1'
#
loop_
_entity.id
_entity.type
_entity.pdbx_description
1 polymer ?
#
loop_
_entity_poly.entity_id
_entity_poly.type
_entity_poly.pdbx_seq_one_letter_code
_entity_poly.pdbx_strand_id
1 'polypeptide(L)'
;MKKILLTLISAFLVFTTFSFASETENKILKVHPFTGALGSVSNILEFDNFLILIDPQETYKSTKALNSYIKTLDKPLKAVILATHPIADNSYDGLKIYGFEALDEFVKSGKISFFIDLFEQSAGEDMIKSAITSTNLLKDGENEIEGIKVDIKANKEGFPPEIDIDFKDFGVYFTHLAANDSHLLIHSKDEVKSLLKKWKKLRKYSLVLSSHLLPIDQNGVEFTISYLEKTKEILNVAKNKDEFVNLMKEAYPNANMEAFLYMSADSIFK
;
A
#
# COMPACT_ATOMS: atom_id res chain seq x y z
N MET A 1 -12.43 -24.45 17.53
CA MET A 1 -11.54 -24.71 16.38
C MET A 1 -12.38 -24.93 15.14
N LYS A 2 -12.87 -23.87 14.50
CA LYS A 2 -13.51 -23.94 13.18
C LYS A 2 -12.51 -23.38 12.18
N LYS A 3 -12.13 -24.23 11.23
CA LYS A 3 -11.24 -23.93 10.10
C LYS A 3 -11.81 -22.74 9.33
N ILE A 4 -11.34 -21.53 9.62
CA ILE A 4 -11.41 -20.41 8.69
C ILE A 4 -10.27 -20.70 7.71
N LEU A 5 -10.56 -21.56 6.74
CA LEU A 5 -9.69 -21.77 5.60
C LEU A 5 -9.75 -20.46 4.82
N LEU A 6 -8.77 -19.58 5.03
CA LEU A 6 -8.51 -18.44 4.15
C LEU A 6 -8.34 -19.03 2.76
N THR A 7 -9.37 -18.93 1.94
CA THR A 7 -9.25 -19.05 0.48
C THR A 7 -8.60 -17.75 0.00
N LEU A 8 -7.34 -17.52 0.38
CA LEU A 8 -6.46 -16.67 -0.40
C LEU A 8 -6.09 -17.51 -1.61
N ILE A 9 -6.94 -17.43 -2.63
CA ILE A 9 -6.58 -17.84 -3.98
C ILE A 9 -5.31 -17.05 -4.30
N SER A 10 -4.22 -17.78 -4.47
CA SER A 10 -2.95 -17.30 -4.99
C SER A 10 -3.18 -16.79 -6.41
N ALA A 11 -3.71 -15.58 -6.51
CA ALA A 11 -3.56 -14.76 -7.70
C ALA A 11 -2.10 -14.32 -7.70
N PHE A 12 -1.25 -15.15 -8.29
CA PHE A 12 0.10 -14.76 -8.68
C PHE A 12 -0.06 -13.56 -9.64
N LEU A 13 0.06 -12.34 -9.12
CA LEU A 13 0.38 -11.22 -10.00
C LEU A 13 1.78 -11.52 -10.54
N VAL A 14 1.83 -11.88 -11.83
CA VAL A 14 3.08 -11.93 -12.57
C VAL A 14 3.54 -10.48 -12.72
N PHE A 15 4.29 -9.99 -11.74
CA PHE A 15 4.99 -8.73 -11.88
C PHE A 15 6.16 -8.94 -12.84
N THR A 16 6.23 -8.13 -13.88
CA THR A 16 7.45 -8.03 -14.69
C THR A 16 8.58 -7.57 -13.79
N THR A 17 9.69 -8.31 -13.78
CA THR A 17 10.84 -8.16 -12.86
C THR A 17 11.68 -6.91 -13.15
N PHE A 18 11.10 -5.72 -13.07
CA PHE A 18 11.80 -4.47 -13.23
C PHE A 18 11.52 -3.56 -12.05
N SER A 19 12.58 -3.17 -11.35
CA SER A 19 12.51 -2.05 -10.42
C SER A 19 12.76 -0.75 -11.16
N PHE A 20 11.98 0.27 -10.86
CA PHE A 20 12.19 1.60 -11.39
C PHE A 20 11.79 2.66 -10.36
N ALA A 21 12.50 3.78 -10.40
CA ALA A 21 12.13 4.99 -9.69
C ALA A 21 11.38 5.92 -10.64
N SER A 22 10.43 6.67 -10.09
CA SER A 22 9.80 7.82 -10.74
C SER A 22 9.92 9.03 -9.82
N GLU A 23 9.79 10.24 -10.37
CA GLU A 23 9.67 11.47 -9.58
C GLU A 23 8.28 12.04 -9.81
N THR A 24 7.58 12.34 -8.72
CA THR A 24 6.36 13.13 -8.74
C THR A 24 6.47 14.19 -7.67
N GLU A 25 5.96 15.37 -7.97
CA GLU A 25 5.93 16.46 -7.00
C GLU A 25 4.50 16.96 -6.88
N ASN A 26 4.14 17.39 -5.66
CA ASN A 26 3.25 18.53 -5.59
C ASN A 26 4.10 19.79 -5.36
N LYS A 27 3.49 20.97 -5.39
CA LYS A 27 4.22 22.25 -5.29
C LYS A 27 5.07 22.42 -4.01
N ILE A 28 5.05 21.48 -3.06
CA ILE A 28 5.55 21.62 -1.68
C ILE A 28 6.46 20.43 -1.27
N LEU A 29 6.26 19.22 -1.80
CA LEU A 29 7.05 18.03 -1.44
C LEU A 29 7.41 17.20 -2.68
N LYS A 30 8.68 16.84 -2.79
CA LYS A 30 9.17 15.87 -3.76
C LYS A 30 8.94 14.46 -3.24
N VAL A 31 8.40 13.60 -4.10
CA VAL A 31 8.19 12.19 -3.79
C VAL A 31 8.79 11.33 -4.89
N HIS A 32 9.52 10.30 -4.46
CA HIS A 32 10.15 9.35 -5.36
C HIS A 32 9.61 7.94 -5.08
N PRO A 33 8.55 7.53 -5.80
CA PRO A 33 8.06 6.15 -5.75
C PRO A 33 9.07 5.22 -6.41
N PHE A 34 9.38 4.13 -5.73
CA PHE A 34 10.25 3.07 -6.19
C PHE A 34 9.46 1.76 -6.20
N THR A 35 9.27 1.16 -7.37
CA THR A 35 8.57 -0.12 -7.50
C THR A 35 9.54 -1.28 -7.38
N GLY A 36 9.23 -2.23 -6.51
CA GLY A 36 9.95 -3.47 -6.28
C GLY A 36 9.67 -4.57 -7.28
N ALA A 37 10.50 -5.60 -7.28
CA ALA A 37 10.32 -6.78 -8.15
C ALA A 37 9.00 -7.53 -7.89
N LEU A 38 8.40 -7.39 -6.71
CA LEU A 38 7.13 -8.00 -6.32
C LEU A 38 5.96 -7.02 -6.30
N GLY A 39 6.13 -5.83 -6.89
CA GLY A 39 5.05 -4.85 -7.06
C GLY A 39 4.74 -3.97 -5.84
N SER A 40 5.46 -4.14 -4.73
CA SER A 40 5.46 -3.18 -3.62
C SER A 40 6.12 -1.87 -4.02
N VAL A 41 5.57 -0.76 -3.57
CA VAL A 41 6.05 0.59 -3.85
C VAL A 41 6.55 1.22 -2.57
N SER A 42 7.86 1.45 -2.53
CA SER A 42 8.50 2.28 -1.52
C SER A 42 8.34 3.75 -1.90
N ASN A 43 7.96 4.60 -0.96
CA ASN A 43 7.82 6.03 -1.22
C ASN A 43 8.90 6.81 -0.48
N ILE A 44 9.81 7.44 -1.21
CA ILE A 44 10.83 8.32 -0.62
C ILE A 44 10.29 9.74 -0.62
N LEU A 45 10.06 10.30 0.55
CA LEU A 45 9.70 11.70 0.74
C LEU A 45 10.97 12.51 0.86
N GLU A 46 11.21 13.43 -0.08
CA GLU A 46 12.38 14.29 -0.10
C GLU A 46 12.03 15.68 0.42
N PHE A 47 12.49 15.97 1.64
CA PHE A 47 12.44 17.30 2.25
C PHE A 47 13.72 18.07 1.96
N ASP A 48 13.79 19.35 2.36
CA ASP A 48 14.94 20.21 2.07
C ASP A 48 16.28 19.62 2.55
N ASN A 49 16.31 19.03 3.75
CA ASN A 49 17.55 18.61 4.41
C ASN A 49 17.64 17.10 4.69
N PHE A 50 16.59 16.32 4.39
CA PHE A 50 16.53 14.91 4.74
C PHE A 50 15.49 14.15 3.93
N LEU A 51 15.57 12.82 4.02
CA LEU A 51 14.63 11.89 3.41
C LEU A 51 13.88 11.10 4.49
N ILE A 52 12.63 10.76 4.20
CA ILE A 52 11.85 9.74 4.92
C ILE A 52 11.46 8.66 3.91
N LEU A 53 11.65 7.40 4.25
CA LEU A 53 11.20 6.26 3.45
C LEU A 53 9.89 5.71 4.05
N ILE A 54 8.86 5.49 3.23
CA ILE A 54 7.67 4.73 3.60
C ILE A 54 7.72 3.37 2.92
N ASP A 55 7.62 2.32 3.74
CA ASP A 55 7.75 0.91 3.42
C ASP A 55 9.09 0.52 2.74
N PRO A 56 9.91 -0.35 3.35
CA PRO A 56 11.09 -0.93 2.71
C PRO A 56 10.72 -1.95 1.62
N GLN A 57 11.75 -2.49 0.95
CA GLN A 57 11.62 -3.51 -0.08
C GLN A 57 11.89 -4.91 0.50
N GLU A 58 11.18 -5.89 -0.04
CA GLU A 58 11.10 -7.25 0.50
C GLU A 58 12.06 -8.25 -0.16
N THR A 59 12.84 -7.82 -1.16
CA THR A 59 13.89 -8.62 -1.80
C THR A 59 15.26 -7.95 -1.69
N TYR A 60 16.34 -8.75 -1.67
CA TYR A 60 17.71 -8.23 -1.54
C TYR A 60 18.09 -7.34 -2.73
N LYS A 61 17.77 -7.74 -3.98
CA LYS A 61 18.03 -6.91 -5.17
C LYS A 61 17.23 -5.61 -5.15
N SER A 62 15.94 -5.66 -4.80
CA SER A 62 15.09 -4.47 -4.75
C SER A 62 15.56 -3.50 -3.66
N THR A 63 15.93 -4.01 -2.49
CA THR A 63 16.51 -3.23 -1.39
C THR A 63 17.82 -2.57 -1.80
N LYS A 64 18.72 -3.31 -2.46
CA LYS A 64 19.97 -2.75 -2.96
C LYS A 64 19.73 -1.63 -3.99
N ALA A 65 18.81 -1.83 -4.92
CA ALA A 65 18.47 -0.85 -5.94
C ALA A 65 17.83 0.41 -5.34
N LEU A 66 16.89 0.24 -4.40
CA LEU A 66 16.29 1.34 -3.64
C LEU A 66 17.36 2.15 -2.90
N ASN A 67 18.24 1.49 -2.16
CA ASN A 67 19.30 2.16 -1.39
C ASN A 67 20.33 2.84 -2.30
N SER A 68 20.60 2.30 -3.48
CA SER A 68 21.41 2.97 -4.50
C SER A 68 20.75 4.25 -5.00
N TYR A 69 19.43 4.23 -5.23
CA TYR A 69 18.68 5.42 -5.65
C TYR A 69 18.60 6.48 -4.53
N ILE A 70 18.34 6.09 -3.29
CA ILE A 70 18.34 7.00 -2.13
C ILE A 70 19.67 7.76 -2.02
N LYS A 71 20.80 7.08 -2.28
CA LYS A 71 22.13 7.73 -2.28
C LYS A 71 22.29 8.79 -3.38
N THR A 72 21.58 8.70 -4.51
CA THR A 72 21.68 9.71 -5.58
C THR A 72 20.97 11.00 -5.25
N LEU A 73 20.07 11.00 -4.25
CA LEU A 73 19.35 12.19 -3.79
C LEU A 73 20.21 13.11 -2.89
N ASP A 74 21.43 12.70 -2.54
CA ASP A 74 22.42 13.49 -1.79
C ASP A 74 21.88 14.11 -0.48
N LYS A 75 20.97 13.40 0.19
CA LYS A 75 20.34 13.80 1.45
C LYS A 75 20.32 12.64 2.45
N PRO A 76 20.46 12.91 3.75
CA PRO A 76 20.44 11.86 4.76
C PRO A 76 19.03 11.25 4.90
N LEU A 77 18.94 9.92 4.79
CA LEU A 77 17.75 9.17 5.23
C LEU A 77 17.68 9.22 6.75
N LYS A 78 16.64 9.85 7.30
CA LYS A 78 16.50 10.05 8.75
C LYS A 78 15.56 9.05 9.41
N ALA A 79 14.57 8.59 8.67
CA ALA A 79 13.54 7.70 9.19
C ALA A 79 13.01 6.75 8.11
N VAL A 80 12.59 5.57 8.56
CA VAL A 80 11.78 4.62 7.79
C VAL A 80 10.45 4.46 8.50
N ILE A 81 9.34 4.51 7.77
CA ILE A 81 7.99 4.26 8.27
C ILE A 81 7.54 2.89 7.75
N LEU A 82 7.22 1.97 8.64
CA LEU A 82 6.59 0.69 8.34
C LEU A 82 5.07 0.92 8.35
N ALA A 83 4.52 1.24 7.18
CA ALA A 83 3.10 1.52 7.06
C ALA A 83 2.28 0.24 6.92
N THR A 84 2.81 -0.76 6.21
CA THR A 84 2.23 -2.11 6.14
C THR A 84 3.24 -3.21 5.84
N HIS A 85 4.42 -2.87 5.29
CA HIS A 85 5.42 -3.86 4.86
C HIS A 85 6.62 -3.89 5.82
N PRO A 86 6.71 -4.85 6.76
CA PRO A 86 7.82 -4.91 7.71
C PRO A 86 8.99 -5.79 7.24
N ILE A 87 8.88 -6.46 6.08
CA ILE A 87 9.95 -7.31 5.55
C ILE A 87 11.10 -6.42 5.10
N ALA A 88 12.26 -6.60 5.73
CA ALA A 88 13.48 -5.86 5.41
C ALA A 88 14.70 -6.60 5.95
N ASP A 89 15.85 -6.35 5.33
CA ASP A 89 17.14 -6.77 5.85
C ASP A 89 17.66 -5.72 6.88
N ASN A 90 18.93 -5.83 7.25
CA ASN A 90 19.58 -4.91 8.19
C ASN A 90 20.04 -3.58 7.57
N SER A 91 19.61 -3.24 6.35
CA SER A 91 20.01 -1.99 5.66
C SER A 91 19.62 -0.72 6.41
N TYR A 92 18.67 -0.80 7.34
CA TYR A 92 18.13 0.35 8.08
C TYR A 92 18.53 0.34 9.56
N ASP A 93 19.47 -0.52 9.96
CA ASP A 93 19.99 -0.57 11.34
C ASP A 93 20.56 0.79 11.77
N GLY A 94 20.16 1.25 12.95
CA GLY A 94 20.58 2.53 13.52
C GLY A 94 19.77 3.74 13.04
N LEU A 95 18.84 3.59 12.10
CA LEU A 95 17.85 4.61 11.78
C LEU A 95 16.67 4.57 12.76
N LYS A 96 15.90 5.67 12.80
CA LYS A 96 14.59 5.67 13.48
C LYS A 96 13.60 4.91 12.60
N ILE A 97 13.06 3.82 13.14
CA ILE A 97 12.03 3.03 12.49
C ILE A 97 10.70 3.36 13.15
N TYR A 98 9.83 4.04 12.43
CA TYR A 98 8.48 4.36 12.85
C TYR A 98 7.54 3.23 12.41
N GLY A 99 6.66 2.80 13.31
CA GLY A 99 5.64 1.80 13.02
C GLY A 99 4.52 1.91 14.04
N PHE A 100 3.66 0.90 14.16
CA PHE A 100 2.56 0.92 15.12
C PHE A 100 2.40 -0.44 15.78
N GLU A 101 1.81 -0.45 16.97
CA GLU A 101 1.82 -1.61 17.87
C GLU A 101 1.31 -2.89 17.23
N ALA A 102 0.19 -2.82 16.49
CA ALA A 102 -0.39 -4.00 15.86
C ALA A 102 0.51 -4.62 14.79
N LEU A 103 1.29 -3.83 14.04
CA LEU A 103 2.24 -4.38 13.06
C LEU A 103 3.44 -5.04 13.76
N ASP A 104 3.94 -4.42 14.84
CA ASP A 104 5.01 -5.01 15.64
C ASP A 104 4.57 -6.32 16.30
N GLU A 105 3.34 -6.39 16.82
CA GLU A 105 2.74 -7.62 17.34
C GLU A 105 2.58 -8.67 16.24
N PHE A 106 2.15 -8.26 15.04
CA PHE A 106 2.04 -9.12 13.88
C PHE A 106 3.39 -9.78 13.54
N VAL A 107 4.47 -9.00 13.49
CA VAL A 107 5.84 -9.50 13.27
C VAL A 107 6.28 -10.44 14.41
N LYS A 108 6.16 -10.00 15.67
CA LYS A 108 6.58 -10.78 16.85
C LYS A 108 5.81 -12.09 17.01
N SER A 109 4.56 -12.14 16.53
CA SER A 109 3.74 -13.35 16.54
C SER A 109 4.18 -14.41 15.52
N GLY A 110 5.10 -14.08 14.62
CA GLY A 110 5.56 -14.98 13.55
C GLY A 110 4.63 -15.05 12.33
N LYS A 111 3.47 -14.40 12.36
CA LYS A 111 2.50 -14.39 11.24
C LYS A 111 3.09 -13.85 9.94
N ILE A 112 4.13 -13.01 10.01
CA ILE A 112 4.82 -12.48 8.84
C ILE A 112 5.47 -13.58 7.98
N SER A 113 5.77 -14.77 8.56
CA SER A 113 6.34 -15.88 7.79
C SER A 113 5.42 -16.34 6.65
N PHE A 114 4.10 -16.21 6.81
CA PHE A 114 3.13 -16.52 5.77
C PHE A 114 3.42 -15.72 4.48
N PHE A 115 3.71 -14.42 4.61
CA PHE A 115 4.03 -13.56 3.48
C PHE A 115 5.41 -13.88 2.90
N ILE A 116 6.40 -14.16 3.76
CA ILE A 116 7.73 -14.56 3.32
C ILE A 116 7.68 -15.84 2.47
N ASP A 117 6.95 -16.86 2.94
CA ASP A 117 6.79 -18.14 2.24
C ASP A 117 5.98 -17.98 0.95
N LEU A 118 4.97 -17.09 0.95
CA LEU A 118 4.18 -16.77 -0.24
C LEU A 118 5.05 -16.12 -1.32
N PHE A 119 5.81 -15.09 -0.95
CA PHE A 119 6.62 -14.31 -1.89
C PHE A 119 7.89 -15.02 -2.35
N GLU A 120 8.44 -15.93 -1.53
CA GLU A 120 9.54 -16.81 -1.91
C GLU A 120 9.22 -17.64 -3.17
N GLN A 121 7.96 -18.03 -3.36
CA GLN A 121 7.57 -18.81 -4.55
C GLN A 121 7.86 -18.05 -5.86
N SER A 122 7.91 -16.70 -5.81
CA SER A 122 8.28 -15.85 -6.95
C SER A 122 9.75 -15.43 -6.91
N ALA A 123 10.23 -14.98 -5.74
CA ALA A 123 11.54 -14.35 -5.59
C ALA A 123 12.69 -15.34 -5.34
N GLY A 124 12.39 -16.57 -4.93
CA GLY A 124 13.39 -17.59 -4.59
C GLY A 124 14.40 -17.09 -3.57
N GLU A 125 15.68 -17.33 -3.84
CA GLU A 125 16.81 -16.92 -2.98
C GLU A 125 16.94 -15.40 -2.82
N ASP A 126 16.32 -14.59 -3.68
CA ASP A 126 16.33 -13.12 -3.54
C ASP A 126 15.40 -12.62 -2.43
N MET A 127 14.51 -13.48 -1.91
CA MET A 127 13.55 -13.12 -0.87
C MET A 127 14.23 -12.89 0.48
N ILE A 128 13.94 -11.75 1.12
CA ILE A 128 14.39 -11.48 2.49
C ILE A 128 13.61 -12.35 3.48
N LYS A 129 14.32 -12.99 4.41
CA LYS A 129 13.76 -13.94 5.39
C LYS A 129 13.57 -13.36 6.79
N SER A 130 13.64 -12.05 6.90
CA SER A 130 13.50 -11.29 8.15
C SER A 130 12.46 -10.20 8.00
N ALA A 131 11.95 -9.76 9.15
CA ALA A 131 11.16 -8.57 9.27
C ALA A 131 11.69 -7.75 10.44
N ILE A 132 11.60 -6.43 10.32
CA ILE A 132 12.01 -5.48 11.34
C ILE A 132 10.79 -4.93 12.09
N THR A 133 11.02 -4.49 13.31
CA THR A 133 10.00 -3.84 14.17
C THR A 133 10.37 -2.39 14.41
N SER A 134 9.39 -1.59 14.81
CA SER A 134 9.60 -0.18 15.10
C SER A 134 10.50 0.08 16.32
N THR A 135 11.29 1.16 16.25
CA THR A 135 11.95 1.78 17.40
C THR A 135 11.09 2.91 17.99
N ASN A 136 10.16 3.45 17.20
CA ASN A 136 9.29 4.56 17.54
C ASN A 136 7.84 4.21 17.16
N LEU A 137 6.95 4.17 18.15
CA LEU A 137 5.55 3.83 17.94
C LEU A 137 4.71 5.06 17.61
N LEU A 138 4.03 5.00 16.46
CA LEU A 138 2.94 5.86 16.04
C LEU A 138 1.63 5.40 16.68
N LYS A 139 0.76 6.35 17.00
CA LYS A 139 -0.58 6.12 17.57
C LYS A 139 -1.66 6.67 16.66
N ASP A 140 -2.89 6.19 16.78
CA ASP A 140 -4.03 6.83 16.10
C ASP A 140 -4.13 8.32 16.49
N GLY A 141 -4.31 9.20 15.51
CA GLY A 141 -4.35 10.66 15.67
C GLY A 141 -3.01 11.36 15.37
N GLU A 142 -2.78 12.51 16.00
CA GLU A 142 -1.62 13.36 15.72
C GLU A 142 -0.30 12.78 16.26
N ASN A 143 0.72 12.76 15.40
CA ASN A 143 2.09 12.35 15.71
C ASN A 143 3.09 13.31 15.06
N GLU A 144 4.37 13.13 15.37
CA GLU A 144 5.47 13.87 14.76
C GLU A 144 6.60 12.91 14.34
N ILE A 145 7.08 13.06 13.10
CA ILE A 145 8.17 12.27 12.51
C ILE A 145 9.22 13.26 12.00
N GLU A 146 10.40 13.30 12.61
CA GLU A 146 11.46 14.27 12.27
C GLU A 146 10.96 15.74 12.17
N GLY A 147 10.08 16.18 13.09
CA GLY A 147 9.50 17.52 13.09
C GLY A 147 8.32 17.71 12.15
N ILE A 148 7.94 16.67 11.39
CA ILE A 148 6.80 16.69 10.47
C ILE A 148 5.56 16.18 11.19
N LYS A 149 4.52 17.02 11.26
CA LYS A 149 3.23 16.64 11.81
C LYS A 149 2.49 15.72 10.85
N VAL A 150 2.01 14.60 11.37
CA VAL A 150 1.21 13.63 10.62
C VAL A 150 0.01 13.19 11.45
N ASP A 151 -1.09 12.86 10.79
CA ASP A 151 -2.23 12.21 11.43
C ASP A 151 -2.31 10.76 10.95
N ILE A 152 -2.36 9.83 11.89
CA ILE A 152 -2.28 8.39 11.65
C ILE A 152 -3.64 7.76 11.90
N LYS A 153 -4.03 6.85 11.02
CA LYS A 153 -5.19 6.00 11.23
C LYS A 153 -4.85 4.54 10.94
N ALA A 154 -4.83 3.72 11.97
CA ALA A 154 -4.54 2.30 11.88
C ALA A 154 -5.77 1.48 11.50
N ASN A 155 -5.55 0.49 10.65
CA ASN A 155 -6.42 -0.66 10.45
C ASN A 155 -5.73 -1.89 11.06
N LYS A 156 -6.03 -2.14 12.33
CA LYS A 156 -5.39 -3.18 13.15
C LYS A 156 -5.86 -4.60 12.82
N GLU A 157 -7.03 -4.70 12.18
CA GLU A 157 -7.65 -5.98 11.80
C GLU A 157 -7.19 -6.47 10.42
N GLY A 158 -6.37 -5.68 9.72
CA GLY A 158 -5.74 -6.10 8.46
C GLY A 158 -4.82 -7.30 8.65
N PHE A 159 -4.54 -7.99 7.54
CA PHE A 159 -3.56 -9.08 7.49
C PHE A 159 -2.66 -8.87 6.26
N PRO A 160 -1.52 -8.15 6.40
CA PRO A 160 -0.99 -7.57 7.63
C PRO A 160 -1.78 -6.32 8.10
N PRO A 161 -1.65 -5.90 9.37
CA PRO A 161 -2.13 -4.59 9.80
C PRO A 161 -1.50 -3.47 8.96
N GLU A 162 -2.22 -2.36 8.82
CA GLU A 162 -1.77 -1.21 8.02
C GLU A 162 -2.11 0.13 8.69
N ILE A 163 -1.44 1.20 8.29
CA ILE A 163 -1.79 2.59 8.64
C ILE A 163 -1.99 3.44 7.39
N ASP A 164 -3.00 4.31 7.45
CA ASP A 164 -3.07 5.50 6.60
C ASP A 164 -2.29 6.65 7.28
N ILE A 165 -1.61 7.49 6.49
CA ILE A 165 -0.81 8.62 6.98
C ILE A 165 -1.22 9.90 6.25
N ASP A 166 -1.58 10.92 7.01
CA ASP A 166 -2.02 12.21 6.49
C ASP A 166 -0.96 13.29 6.73
N PHE A 167 -0.23 13.65 5.66
CA PHE A 167 0.74 14.75 5.63
C PHE A 167 0.03 16.05 5.23
N LYS A 168 -0.90 16.50 6.08
CA LYS A 168 -1.84 17.61 5.81
C LYS A 168 -1.15 18.86 5.27
N ASP A 169 -0.05 19.26 5.91
CA ASP A 169 0.68 20.50 5.59
C ASP A 169 1.35 20.45 4.20
N PHE A 170 1.53 19.24 3.67
CA PHE A 170 2.09 19.00 2.35
C PHE A 170 1.01 18.66 1.33
N GLY A 171 -0.27 18.51 1.69
CA GLY A 171 -1.30 18.09 0.75
C GLY A 171 -1.09 16.67 0.19
N VAL A 172 -0.42 15.80 0.96
CA VAL A 172 -0.15 14.39 0.60
C VAL A 172 -0.87 13.46 1.57
N TYR A 173 -1.45 12.38 1.03
CA TYR A 173 -2.03 11.31 1.82
C TYR A 173 -1.43 9.97 1.42
N PHE A 174 -1.14 9.10 2.37
CA PHE A 174 -0.66 7.74 2.11
C PHE A 174 -1.72 6.72 2.56
N THR A 175 -1.92 5.68 1.75
CA THR A 175 -2.79 4.55 2.07
C THR A 175 -2.23 3.25 1.50
N HIS A 176 -2.64 2.08 1.98
CA HIS A 176 -2.08 0.81 1.49
C HIS A 176 -2.25 0.63 -0.03
N LEU A 177 -3.44 0.91 -0.57
CA LEU A 177 -3.72 0.77 -2.01
C LEU A 177 -4.43 2.01 -2.55
N ALA A 178 -3.79 2.65 -3.53
CA ALA A 178 -4.37 3.71 -4.35
C ALA A 178 -4.13 3.32 -5.81
N ALA A 179 -5.20 3.31 -6.60
CA ALA A 179 -5.11 2.85 -7.98
C ALA A 179 -5.83 3.81 -8.90
N ASN A 180 -5.24 4.07 -10.06
CA ASN A 180 -5.88 4.79 -11.15
C ASN A 180 -6.12 3.83 -12.33
N ASP A 181 -7.21 4.03 -13.06
CA ASP A 181 -7.57 3.25 -14.24
C ASP A 181 -7.47 1.73 -14.01
N SER A 182 -7.85 1.26 -12.81
CA SER A 182 -7.81 -0.15 -12.45
C SER A 182 -9.03 -0.58 -11.66
N HIS A 183 -9.30 -1.88 -11.67
CA HIS A 183 -10.20 -2.48 -10.70
C HIS A 183 -9.62 -2.34 -9.29
N LEU A 184 -10.51 -2.26 -8.30
CA LEU A 184 -10.15 -2.12 -6.88
C LEU A 184 -10.38 -3.43 -6.14
N LEU A 185 -9.55 -3.68 -5.13
CA LEU A 185 -9.76 -4.78 -4.19
C LEU A 185 -10.79 -4.36 -3.13
N ILE A 186 -11.92 -5.07 -3.07
CA ILE A 186 -13.05 -4.80 -2.18
C ILE A 186 -13.45 -6.11 -1.51
N HIS A 187 -13.37 -6.16 -0.19
CA HIS A 187 -13.55 -7.38 0.60
C HIS A 187 -15.01 -7.66 0.95
N SER A 188 -15.87 -6.65 0.95
CA SER A 188 -17.30 -6.83 1.27
C SER A 188 -18.20 -5.75 0.67
N LYS A 189 -19.52 -6.03 0.62
CA LYS A 189 -20.53 -5.02 0.20
C LYS A 189 -20.55 -3.81 1.13
N ASP A 190 -20.38 -4.02 2.43
CA ASP A 190 -20.45 -2.97 3.43
C ASP A 190 -19.25 -2.01 3.34
N GLU A 191 -18.09 -2.54 2.94
CA GLU A 191 -16.87 -1.77 2.75
C GLU A 191 -16.98 -0.73 1.63
N VAL A 192 -17.79 -0.96 0.58
CA VAL A 192 -17.95 0.01 -0.52
C VAL A 192 -18.37 1.39 -0.01
N LYS A 193 -19.27 1.44 1.00
CA LYS A 193 -19.71 2.72 1.58
C LYS A 193 -18.60 3.41 2.38
N SER A 194 -17.79 2.64 3.13
CA SER A 194 -16.69 3.20 3.92
C SER A 194 -15.56 3.70 3.04
N LEU A 195 -15.19 2.93 2.00
CA LEU A 195 -14.24 3.34 0.97
C LEU A 195 -14.72 4.60 0.25
N LEU A 196 -15.98 4.64 -0.20
CA LEU A 196 -16.52 5.82 -0.86
C LEU A 196 -16.46 7.07 0.04
N LYS A 197 -16.76 6.92 1.33
CA LYS A 197 -16.65 8.02 2.31
C LYS A 197 -15.20 8.45 2.52
N LYS A 198 -14.24 7.51 2.56
CA LYS A 198 -12.80 7.79 2.66
C LYS A 198 -12.34 8.57 1.43
N TRP A 199 -12.53 8.02 0.23
CA TRP A 199 -12.07 8.61 -1.02
C TRP A 199 -12.66 10.00 -1.28
N LYS A 200 -13.93 10.24 -0.95
CA LYS A 200 -14.52 11.60 -1.01
C LYS A 200 -13.80 12.62 -0.14
N LYS A 201 -13.22 12.22 1.00
CA LYS A 201 -12.40 13.11 1.84
C LYS A 201 -11.01 13.34 1.27
N LEU A 202 -10.53 12.47 0.37
CA LEU A 202 -9.20 12.58 -0.20
C LEU A 202 -9.09 13.62 -1.33
N ARG A 203 -10.21 14.15 -1.83
CA ARG A 203 -10.25 15.22 -2.85
C ARG A 203 -9.41 16.46 -2.54
N LYS A 204 -9.20 16.74 -1.25
CA LYS A 204 -8.43 17.90 -0.79
C LYS A 204 -6.91 17.72 -0.94
N TYR A 205 -6.44 16.50 -1.17
CA TYR A 205 -5.02 16.21 -1.38
C TYR A 205 -4.68 16.34 -2.86
N SER A 206 -3.49 16.85 -3.14
CA SER A 206 -2.98 16.93 -4.51
C SER A 206 -2.36 15.61 -4.96
N LEU A 207 -1.96 14.76 -4.01
CA LEU A 207 -1.25 13.52 -4.26
C LEU A 207 -1.65 12.46 -3.22
N VAL A 208 -1.97 11.26 -3.70
CA VAL A 208 -2.21 10.08 -2.86
C VAL A 208 -1.16 9.02 -3.20
N LEU A 209 -0.38 8.64 -2.19
CA LEU A 209 0.67 7.62 -2.25
C LEU A 209 0.13 6.28 -1.77
N SER A 210 0.80 5.20 -2.16
CA SER A 210 0.48 3.87 -1.67
C SER A 210 1.64 2.89 -1.65
N SER A 211 1.49 1.81 -0.88
CA SER A 211 2.43 0.69 -0.85
C SER A 211 2.35 -0.17 -2.12
N HIS A 212 1.38 0.08 -2.99
CA HIS A 212 1.22 -0.59 -4.28
C HIS A 212 0.71 0.39 -5.32
N LEU A 213 1.17 0.22 -6.56
CA LEU A 213 0.89 1.12 -7.71
C LEU A 213 1.49 2.52 -7.54
N LEU A 214 1.63 3.22 -8.67
CA LEU A 214 2.17 4.57 -8.67
C LEU A 214 1.20 5.55 -8.00
N PRO A 215 1.71 6.63 -7.40
CA PRO A 215 0.88 7.69 -6.85
C PRO A 215 -0.15 8.21 -7.82
N ILE A 216 -1.29 8.62 -7.28
CA ILE A 216 -2.39 9.17 -8.07
C ILE A 216 -2.67 10.62 -7.68
N ASP A 217 -3.09 11.39 -8.68
CA ASP A 217 -3.54 12.77 -8.52
C ASP A 217 -5.05 12.83 -8.26
N GLN A 218 -5.61 14.03 -8.37
CA GLN A 218 -7.06 14.25 -8.22
C GLN A 218 -7.90 13.50 -9.26
N ASN A 219 -7.38 13.25 -10.47
CA ASN A 219 -8.10 12.48 -11.47
C ASN A 219 -8.22 11.01 -11.04
N GLY A 220 -7.15 10.44 -10.48
CA GLY A 220 -7.22 9.09 -9.91
C GLY A 220 -8.15 8.98 -8.70
N VAL A 221 -8.22 10.03 -7.86
CA VAL A 221 -9.20 10.10 -6.77
C VAL A 221 -10.64 10.10 -7.33
N GLU A 222 -10.93 10.91 -8.36
CA GLU A 222 -12.28 10.94 -8.97
C GLU A 222 -12.61 9.66 -9.72
N PHE A 223 -11.64 9.02 -10.39
CA PHE A 223 -11.80 7.69 -10.97
C PHE A 223 -12.22 6.69 -9.89
N THR A 224 -11.50 6.65 -8.77
CA THR A 224 -11.79 5.74 -7.65
C THR A 224 -13.18 5.97 -7.06
N ILE A 225 -13.58 7.23 -6.88
CA ILE A 225 -14.92 7.59 -6.41
C ILE A 225 -15.99 7.09 -7.38
N SER A 226 -15.81 7.36 -8.67
CA SER A 226 -16.74 6.93 -9.73
C SER A 226 -16.84 5.41 -9.81
N TYR A 227 -15.71 4.72 -9.67
CA TYR A 227 -15.63 3.26 -9.62
C TYR A 227 -16.44 2.69 -8.45
N LEU A 228 -16.28 3.25 -7.25
CA LEU A 228 -16.99 2.82 -6.06
C LEU A 228 -18.49 3.13 -6.11
N GLU A 229 -18.89 4.26 -6.71
CA GLU A 229 -20.31 4.59 -6.95
C GLU A 229 -20.94 3.59 -7.92
N LYS A 230 -20.27 3.29 -9.04
CA LYS A 230 -20.73 2.29 -10.00
C LYS A 230 -20.77 0.88 -9.41
N THR A 231 -19.74 0.51 -8.63
CA THR A 231 -19.71 -0.76 -7.89
C THR A 231 -20.92 -0.87 -6.96
N LYS A 232 -21.24 0.19 -6.21
CA LYS A 232 -22.42 0.23 -5.34
C LYS A 232 -23.73 0.04 -6.10
N GLU A 233 -23.86 0.64 -7.28
CA GLU A 233 -25.03 0.46 -8.15
C GLU A 233 -25.15 -0.98 -8.63
N ILE A 234 -24.05 -1.55 -9.15
CA ILE A 234 -24.02 -2.91 -9.69
C ILE A 234 -24.30 -3.95 -8.60
N LEU A 235 -23.79 -3.75 -7.38
CA LEU A 235 -24.07 -4.66 -6.25
C LEU A 235 -25.55 -4.73 -5.84
N ASN A 236 -26.37 -3.76 -6.24
CA ASN A 236 -27.82 -3.81 -6.00
C ASN A 236 -28.57 -4.68 -7.02
N VAL A 237 -27.98 -4.94 -8.20
CA VAL A 237 -28.64 -5.67 -9.29
C VAL A 237 -28.00 -7.04 -9.53
N ALA A 238 -26.68 -7.16 -9.36
CA ALA A 238 -25.95 -8.40 -9.58
C ALA A 238 -26.34 -9.47 -8.55
N LYS A 239 -26.74 -10.64 -9.04
CA LYS A 239 -27.23 -11.75 -8.20
C LYS A 239 -26.12 -12.72 -7.78
N ASN A 240 -25.03 -12.75 -8.54
CA ASN A 240 -23.92 -13.68 -8.32
C ASN A 240 -22.59 -13.07 -8.78
N LYS A 241 -21.50 -13.81 -8.52
CA LYS A 241 -20.12 -13.44 -8.87
C LYS A 241 -19.96 -13.10 -10.35
N ASP A 242 -20.45 -13.96 -11.24
CA ASP A 242 -20.24 -13.82 -12.69
C ASP A 242 -20.96 -12.60 -13.26
N GLU A 243 -22.20 -12.36 -12.81
CA GLU A 243 -22.97 -11.17 -13.19
C GLU A 243 -22.30 -9.88 -12.72
N PHE A 244 -21.77 -9.86 -11.48
CA PHE A 244 -21.02 -8.72 -10.97
C PHE A 244 -19.76 -8.45 -11.80
N VAL A 245 -18.96 -9.48 -12.09
CA VAL A 245 -17.73 -9.35 -12.88
C VAL A 245 -18.05 -8.83 -14.29
N ASN A 246 -19.05 -9.38 -14.97
CA ASN A 246 -19.42 -8.97 -16.32
C ASN A 246 -19.88 -7.51 -16.37
N LEU A 247 -20.76 -7.10 -15.44
CA LEU A 247 -21.24 -5.71 -15.37
C LEU A 247 -20.12 -4.72 -15.05
N MET A 248 -19.17 -5.10 -14.18
CA MET A 248 -18.02 -4.25 -13.87
C MET A 248 -17.06 -4.13 -15.06
N LYS A 249 -16.83 -5.21 -15.80
CA LYS A 249 -16.05 -5.18 -17.05
C LYS A 249 -16.71 -4.36 -18.13
N GLU A 250 -18.04 -4.39 -18.25
CA GLU A 250 -18.78 -3.54 -19.19
C GLU A 250 -18.67 -2.05 -18.80
N ALA A 251 -18.77 -1.74 -17.50
CA ALA A 251 -18.68 -0.37 -17.02
C ALA A 251 -17.26 0.21 -17.08
N TYR A 252 -16.24 -0.63 -16.92
CA TYR A 252 -14.82 -0.25 -16.91
C TYR A 252 -13.98 -1.19 -17.81
N PRO A 253 -14.19 -1.17 -19.14
CA PRO A 253 -13.58 -2.15 -20.05
C PRO A 253 -12.07 -2.00 -20.20
N ASN A 254 -11.52 -0.83 -19.84
CA ASN A 254 -10.10 -0.52 -19.93
C ASN A 254 -9.40 -0.53 -18.55
N ALA A 255 -10.09 -0.93 -17.48
CA ALA A 255 -9.50 -0.97 -16.15
C ALA A 255 -8.47 -2.10 -16.06
N ASN A 256 -7.27 -1.75 -15.59
CA ASN A 256 -6.21 -2.69 -15.27
C ASN A 256 -6.54 -3.55 -14.03
N MET A 257 -5.63 -4.45 -13.68
CA MET A 257 -5.72 -5.29 -12.48
C MET A 257 -7.02 -6.12 -12.39
N GLU A 258 -7.39 -6.81 -13.48
CA GLU A 258 -8.56 -7.71 -13.48
C GLU A 258 -8.54 -8.72 -12.33
N ALA A 259 -7.35 -9.15 -11.88
CA ALA A 259 -7.20 -10.01 -10.71
C ALA A 259 -7.92 -9.43 -9.46
N PHE A 260 -7.84 -8.12 -9.23
CA PHE A 260 -8.54 -7.46 -8.13
C PHE A 260 -10.05 -7.53 -8.26
N LEU A 261 -10.60 -7.45 -9.48
CA LEU A 261 -12.04 -7.63 -9.71
C LEU A 261 -12.48 -9.04 -9.33
N TYR A 262 -11.76 -10.07 -9.79
CA TYR A 262 -12.09 -11.46 -9.48
C TYR A 262 -11.99 -11.75 -7.98
N MET A 263 -10.91 -11.29 -7.32
CA MET A 263 -10.72 -11.43 -5.87
C MET A 263 -11.81 -10.71 -5.07
N SER A 264 -12.25 -9.55 -5.53
CA SER A 264 -13.36 -8.81 -4.91
C SER A 264 -14.67 -9.57 -5.06
N ALA A 265 -14.95 -10.10 -6.25
CA ALA A 265 -16.14 -10.89 -6.50
C ALA A 265 -16.18 -12.15 -5.63
N ASP A 266 -15.06 -12.85 -5.49
CA ASP A 266 -14.89 -13.98 -4.56
C ASP A 266 -15.08 -13.59 -3.10
N SER A 267 -14.70 -12.37 -2.72
CA SER A 267 -14.85 -11.89 -1.35
C SER A 267 -16.27 -11.46 -1.02
N ILE A 268 -16.96 -10.84 -1.98
CA ILE A 268 -18.29 -10.25 -1.82
C ILE A 268 -19.42 -11.30 -1.87
N PHE A 269 -19.28 -12.34 -2.69
CA PHE A 269 -20.34 -13.35 -2.95
C PHE A 269 -20.05 -14.72 -2.30
N LYS A 270 -19.34 -14.72 -1.16
CA LYS A 270 -19.08 -15.92 -0.35
C LYS A 270 -20.35 -16.61 0.15
#